data_AF-A0A658KH20-F1
#
_entry.id   AF-A0A658KH20-F1
#
_cell.length_a   1.000
_cell.length_b   1.000
_cell.length_c   1.000
_cell.angle_alpha   90.00
_cell.angle_beta   90.00
_cell.angle_gamma   90.00
#
_symmetry.space_group_name_H-M   'P 1'
#
loop_
_entity.id
_entity.type
_entity.pdbx_description
1 polymer ?
#
loop_
_entity_poly.entity_id
_entity_poly.type
_entity_poly.pdbx_seq_one_letter_code
_entity_poly.pdbx_strand_id
1 'polypeptide(L)' 'MELTIDGQVNILGAGDGYYFPTTLPHRFRNIGQDEAEIISSNTPANF' A
#
# COMPACT_ATOMS: atom_id res chain seq x y z
N MET A 1 1.15 0.13 9.02
CA MET A 1 0.32 -0.54 7.98
C MET A 1 1.09 -1.73 7.42
N GLU A 2 0.44 -2.88 7.23
CA GLU A 2 0.96 -4.00 6.45
C GLU A 2 0.50 -3.87 4.99
N LEU A 3 1.44 -3.88 4.05
CA LEU A 3 1.20 -3.88 2.61
C LEU A 3 1.73 -5.19 2.02
N THR A 4 0.82 -6.06 1.57
CA THR A 4 1.17 -7.26 0.81
C THR A 4 1.09 -6.97 -0.69
N ILE A 5 2.13 -7.30 -1.46
CA ILE A 5 2.19 -7.16 -2.93
C ILE A 5 2.76 -8.47 -3.48
N ASP A 6 2.02 -9.16 -4.34
CA ASP A 6 2.45 -10.42 -4.98
C ASP A 6 3.03 -11.45 -3.98
N GLY A 7 2.38 -11.58 -2.82
CA GLY A 7 2.80 -12.47 -1.73
C GLY A 7 3.95 -11.95 -0.86
N GLN A 8 4.58 -10.82 -1.20
CA GLN A 8 5.62 -10.17 -0.38
C GLN A 8 5.00 -9.18 0.61
N VAL A 9 5.48 -9.19 1.85
CA VAL A 9 4.96 -8.35 2.94
C VAL A 9 5.93 -7.21 3.26
N ASN A 10 5.40 -5.98 3.28
CA ASN A 10 6.11 -4.76 3.65
C ASN A 10 5.37 -4.07 4.82
N ILE A 11 6.11 -3.52 5.76
CA ILE A 11 5.55 -2.74 6.88
C ILE A 11 5.83 -1.26 6.62
N LEU A 12 4.78 -0.45 6.57
CA LEU A 12 4.84 0.99 6.37
C LEU A 12 4.52 1.72 7.68
N GLY A 13 5.38 2.66 8.05
CA GLY A 13 5.19 3.65 9.10
C GLY A 13 4.67 4.99 8.58
N ALA A 14 4.48 5.94 9.49
CA ALA A 14 4.11 7.30 9.12
C ALA A 14 5.24 7.98 8.33
N GLY A 15 4.91 8.57 7.19
CA GLY A 15 5.88 9.22 6.31
C GLY A 15 6.49 8.31 5.23
N ASP A 16 6.27 6.99 5.31
CA ASP A 16 6.74 6.07 4.28
C ASP A 16 5.90 6.22 2.99
N GLY A 17 6.59 6.20 1.86
CA GLY A 17 5.97 6.09 0.54
C GLY A 17 5.93 4.65 0.06
N TYR A 18 5.00 4.35 -0.85
CA TYR A 18 4.99 3.09 -1.59
C TYR A 18 4.77 3.32 -3.07
N TYR A 19 5.30 2.41 -3.88
CA TYR A 19 5.08 2.38 -5.32
C TYR A 19 5.13 0.93 -5.80
N PHE A 20 4.10 0.49 -6.51
CA PHE A 20 4.05 -0.81 -7.15
C PHE A 20 3.07 -0.80 -8.33
N PRO A 21 3.23 -1.69 -9.33
CA PRO A 21 2.25 -1.85 -10.39
C PRO A 21 0.90 -2.30 -9.82
N THR A 22 -0.16 -1.52 -10.04
CA THR A 22 -1.50 -1.82 -9.50
C THR A 22 -2.11 -3.12 -10.06
N THR A 23 -1.54 -3.67 -11.14
CA THR A 23 -1.90 -4.96 -11.72
C THR A 23 -1.48 -6.15 -10.86
N LEU A 24 -0.54 -5.97 -9.94
CA LEU A 24 -0.15 -7.02 -8.99
C LEU A 24 -1.22 -7.18 -7.91
N PRO A 25 -1.55 -8.42 -7.49
CA PRO A 25 -2.42 -8.64 -6.33
C PRO A 25 -1.86 -7.94 -5.10
N HIS A 26 -2.65 -7.07 -4.47
CA HIS A 26 -2.21 -6.29 -3.32
C HIS A 26 -3.30 -6.19 -2.23
N ARG A 27 -2.87 -6.08 -0.98
CA ARG A 27 -3.75 -5.93 0.20
C ARG A 27 -3.10 -5.00 1.22
N PHE A 28 -3.89 -4.05 1.70
CA PHE A 28 -3.54 -3.24 2.87
C PHE A 28 -4.23 -3.82 4.11
N ARG A 29 -3.50 -3.91 5.23
CA ARG A 29 -4.05 -4.30 6.53
C ARG A 29 -3.51 -3.37 7.61
N ASN A 30 -4.41 -2.75 8.37
CA ASN A 30 -4.00 -2.05 9.58
C ASN A 30 -3.66 -3.08 10.68
N ILE A 31 -2.42 -3.04 11.15
CA ILE A 31 -1.89 -3.91 12.22
C ILE A 31 -1.60 -3.13 13.50
N GLY A 32 -1.82 -1.80 13.48
CA GLY A 32 -1.67 -0.92 14.64
C GLY A 32 -2.96 -0.85 15.47
N GLN A 33 -2.85 -0.18 16.62
CA GLN A 33 -3.99 0.06 17.52
C GLN A 33 -4.78 1.31 17.13
N ASP A 34 -4.11 2.28 16.50
CA ASP A 34 -4.72 3.53 16.06
C ASP A 34 -5.26 3.44 14.63
N GLU A 35 -6.14 4.38 14.28
CA GLU A 35 -6.60 4.56 12.92
C GLU A 35 -5.43 4.90 11.99
N ALA A 36 -5.40 4.28 10.81
CA ALA A 36 -4.38 4.50 9.81
C ALA A 36 -5.01 5.06 8.53
N GLU A 37 -4.46 6.16 8.04
CA GLU A 37 -4.87 6.79 6.79
C GLU A 37 -3.81 6.53 5.71
N ILE A 38 -4.27 6.23 4.49
CA ILE A 38 -3.42 6.06 3.32
C ILE A 38 -3.92 6.96 2.20
N ILE A 39 -3.02 7.79 1.66
CA ILE A 39 -3.29 8.59 0.46
C ILE A 39 -2.61 7.91 -0.72
N SER A 40 -3.43 7.43 -1.67
CA SER A 40 -2.95 6.82 -2.91
C SER A 40 -3.10 7.79 -4.07
N SER A 41 -2.12 7.80 -4.98
CA SER A 41 -2.30 8.36 -6.32
C SER A 41 -2.00 7.26 -7.34
N ASN A 42 -2.93 7.02 -8.27
CA ASN A 42 -2.68 6.16 -9.41
C ASN A 42 -2.65 7.03 -10.68
N THR A 43 -1.71 6.74 -11.57
CA THR A 43 -1.81 7.20 -12.95
C THR A 43 -2.66 6.18 -13.68
N PRO A 44 -3.82 6.55 -14.24
CA PRO A 44 -4.62 5.65 -15.05
C PRO A 44 -3.77 5.08 -16.19
N ALA A 45 -3.92 3.79 -16.51
CA ALA A 45 -3.12 3.08 -17.52
C ALA A 45 -3.30 3.58 -18.97
N ASN A 46 -4.02 4.70 -19.19
CA ASN A 46 -4.50 5.17 -20.49
C ASN A 46 -3.95 6.55 -20.92
N PHE A 47 -2.77 6.97 -20.46
CA PHE A 47 -2.10 8.19 -20.94
C PHE A 47 -0.98 7.87 -21.93
#